data_AF-A0A962YGM1-F1
#
_entry.id   AF-A0A962YGM1-F1
#
_cell.length_a   1.000
_cell.length_b   1.000
_cell.length_c   1.000
_cell.angle_alpha   90.00
_cell.angle_beta   90.00
_cell.angle_gamma   90.00
#
_symmetry.space_group_name_H-M   'P 1'
#
loop_
_entity.id
_entity.type
_entity.pdbx_description
1 polymer ?
#
loop_
_entity_poly.entity_id
_entity_poly.type
_entity_poly.pdbx_seq_one_letter_code
_entity_poly.pdbx_strand_id
1 'polypeptide(L)'
;MKAMFVDFDAAATTGLLAEDYIQHNPAVPTGAAPIIGFLPALKDSGIQLTTHRLIAEGDLVVAHNLYENAQAFGGDTLVAFDVFRIENGQLAEHWDNLAPLAGPNPSGRTQLDGPTDITDLDKTAANKALVTGFVETILMNGEVERITDFISTETYLQHNTGIADGLDGLGAALGAMAEQGISMVYS
;
A
#
# COMPACT_ATOMS: atom_id res chain seq x y z
N MET A 1 -1.98 11.43 -10.91
CA MET A 1 -2.95 10.36 -11.23
C MET A 1 -3.81 10.66 -12.46
N LYS A 2 -4.64 11.70 -12.51
CA LYS A 2 -5.59 11.94 -13.64
C LYS A 2 -4.94 12.01 -15.02
N ALA A 3 -3.85 12.78 -15.16
CA ALA A 3 -3.14 12.93 -16.43
C ALA A 3 -2.73 11.58 -17.06
N MET A 4 -2.34 10.61 -16.23
CA MET A 4 -1.81 9.32 -16.67
C MET A 4 -2.89 8.26 -16.83
N PHE A 5 -3.81 8.14 -15.86
CA PHE A 5 -4.77 7.02 -15.78
C PHE A 5 -6.19 7.35 -16.25
N VAL A 6 -6.48 8.63 -16.52
CA VAL A 6 -7.82 9.07 -16.96
C VAL A 6 -7.73 9.77 -18.32
N ASP A 7 -6.86 10.78 -18.40
CA ASP A 7 -6.75 11.62 -19.59
C ASP A 7 -5.76 11.02 -20.62
N PHE A 8 -4.83 10.18 -20.16
CA PHE A 8 -3.71 9.64 -20.95
C PHE A 8 -2.93 10.74 -21.68
N ASP A 9 -2.76 11.89 -21.04
CA ASP A 9 -2.10 13.09 -21.56
C ASP A 9 -0.59 13.02 -21.30
N ALA A 10 0.15 12.78 -22.38
CA ALA A 10 1.61 12.69 -22.33
C ALA A 10 2.28 14.01 -21.89
N ALA A 11 1.78 15.16 -22.33
CA ALA A 11 2.39 16.45 -22.00
C ALA A 11 2.16 16.80 -20.53
N ALA A 12 0.92 16.64 -20.04
CA ALA A 12 0.59 16.85 -18.64
C ALA A 12 1.34 15.85 -17.74
N THR A 13 1.44 14.58 -18.14
CA THR A 13 2.19 13.57 -17.37
C THR A 13 3.68 13.91 -17.31
N THR A 14 4.27 14.36 -18.43
CA THR A 14 5.68 14.78 -18.46
C THR A 14 5.93 15.95 -17.50
N GLY A 15 5.04 16.94 -17.45
CA GLY A 15 5.17 18.09 -16.54
C GLY A 15 5.10 17.72 -15.05
N LEU A 16 4.57 16.55 -14.71
CA LEU A 16 4.45 16.08 -13.32
C LEU A 16 5.64 15.23 -12.86
N LEU A 17 6.47 14.72 -13.77
CA LEU A 17 7.59 13.84 -13.46
C LEU A 17 8.90 14.63 -13.44
N ALA A 18 9.77 14.35 -12.47
CA ALA A 18 11.16 14.76 -12.55
C ALA A 18 11.84 14.06 -13.74
N GLU A 19 12.80 14.73 -14.38
CA GLU A 19 13.51 14.15 -15.53
C GLU A 19 14.24 12.86 -15.15
N ASP A 20 14.85 12.87 -13.95
CA ASP A 20 15.59 11.78 -13.33
C ASP A 20 14.73 10.88 -12.44
N TYR A 21 13.41 10.82 -12.69
CA TYR A 21 12.46 9.99 -11.93
C TYR A 21 12.99 8.57 -11.67
N ILE A 22 12.98 8.17 -10.39
CA ILE A 22 13.43 6.85 -9.95
C ILE A 22 12.26 5.89 -9.84
N GLN A 23 12.34 4.76 -10.54
CA GLN A 23 11.31 3.71 -10.51
C GLN A 23 11.85 2.46 -9.82
N HIS A 24 11.12 1.97 -8.82
CA HIS A 24 11.44 0.72 -8.11
C HIS A 24 10.54 -0.45 -8.50
N ASN A 25 9.42 -0.22 -9.21
CA ASN A 25 8.65 -1.31 -9.80
C ASN A 25 9.51 -2.07 -10.82
N PRO A 26 9.79 -3.38 -10.62
CA PRO A 26 10.67 -4.15 -11.48
C PRO A 26 10.21 -4.27 -12.94
N ALA A 27 8.93 -4.02 -13.22
CA ALA A 27 8.34 -4.09 -14.55
C ALA A 27 8.49 -2.79 -15.35
N VAL A 28 8.88 -1.69 -14.72
CA VAL A 28 8.92 -0.36 -15.36
C VAL A 28 10.33 0.24 -15.23
N PRO A 29 11.01 0.59 -16.34
CA PRO A 29 12.31 1.24 -16.27
C PRO A 29 12.26 2.63 -15.63
N THR A 30 13.38 3.06 -15.04
CA THR A 30 13.55 4.39 -14.47
C THR A 30 13.53 5.50 -15.53
N GLY A 31 13.11 6.71 -15.13
CA GLY A 31 13.03 7.92 -15.94
C GLY A 31 11.62 8.25 -16.42
N ALA A 32 11.37 9.52 -16.75
CA ALA A 32 10.06 9.96 -17.23
C ALA A 32 9.66 9.35 -18.57
N ALA A 33 10.61 9.20 -19.51
CA ALA A 33 10.33 8.75 -20.87
C ALA A 33 9.70 7.33 -20.94
N PRO A 34 10.21 6.31 -20.19
CA PRO A 34 9.53 5.03 -20.07
C PRO A 34 8.07 5.15 -19.64
N ILE A 35 7.77 5.94 -18.59
CA ILE A 35 6.40 6.11 -18.08
C ILE A 35 5.48 6.70 -19.14
N ILE A 36 5.94 7.74 -19.86
CA ILE A 36 5.18 8.33 -20.96
C ILE A 36 4.93 7.30 -22.09
N GLY A 37 5.92 6.45 -22.37
CA GLY A 37 5.81 5.37 -23.34
C GLY A 37 4.76 4.31 -23.00
N PHE A 38 4.39 4.16 -21.72
CA PHE A 38 3.34 3.23 -21.28
C PHE A 38 1.91 3.74 -21.52
N LEU A 39 1.71 5.05 -21.68
CA LEU A 39 0.37 5.65 -21.78
C LEU A 39 -0.52 5.03 -22.87
N PRO A 40 -0.05 4.73 -24.10
CA PRO A 40 -0.89 4.07 -25.10
C PRO A 40 -1.37 2.69 -24.66
N ALA A 41 -0.50 1.89 -24.03
CA ALA A 41 -0.87 0.56 -23.55
C ALA A 41 -1.90 0.63 -22.41
N LEU A 42 -1.76 1.59 -21.48
CA LEU A 42 -2.73 1.84 -20.42
C LEU A 42 -4.09 2.28 -20.99
N LYS A 43 -4.07 3.13 -22.03
CA LYS A 43 -5.27 3.57 -22.71
C LYS A 43 -5.98 2.43 -23.43
N ASP A 44 -5.22 1.61 -24.16
CA ASP A 44 -5.74 0.49 -24.93
C ASP A 44 -6.27 -0.63 -24.03
N SER A 45 -5.69 -0.83 -22.84
CA SER A 45 -6.23 -1.77 -21.85
C SER A 45 -7.54 -1.28 -21.22
N GLY A 46 -7.85 0.02 -21.33
CA GLY A 46 -8.98 0.62 -20.66
C GLY A 46 -8.82 0.61 -19.13
N ILE A 47 -7.59 0.74 -18.64
CA ILE A 47 -7.31 0.72 -17.20
C ILE A 47 -8.19 1.73 -16.46
N GLN A 48 -8.70 1.34 -15.29
CA GLN A 48 -9.41 2.23 -14.38
C GLN A 48 -8.69 2.26 -13.04
N LEU A 49 -8.63 3.45 -12.46
CA LEU A 49 -7.99 3.70 -11.18
C LEU A 49 -9.00 4.31 -10.22
N THR A 50 -9.16 3.68 -9.06
CA THR A 50 -9.87 4.25 -7.92
C THR A 50 -8.90 4.44 -6.75
N THR A 51 -8.70 5.68 -6.32
CA THR A 51 -7.90 5.99 -5.13
C THR A 51 -8.78 6.05 -3.90
N HIS A 52 -8.52 5.19 -2.92
CA HIS A 52 -9.31 5.10 -1.69
C HIS A 52 -8.83 6.08 -0.61
N ARG A 53 -7.51 6.28 -0.50
CA ARG A 53 -6.90 7.19 0.48
C ARG A 53 -5.52 7.63 0.01
N LEU A 54 -5.15 8.85 0.42
CA LEU A 54 -3.84 9.45 0.20
C LEU A 54 -3.28 9.89 1.55
N ILE A 55 -2.14 9.34 1.95
CA ILE A 55 -1.46 9.66 3.20
C ILE A 55 -0.15 10.36 2.85
N ALA A 56 0.08 11.54 3.40
CA ALA A 56 1.29 12.31 3.13
C ALA A 56 2.03 12.65 4.43
N GLU A 57 3.35 12.50 4.42
CA GLU A 57 4.22 13.02 5.46
C GLU A 57 5.53 13.51 4.83
N GLY A 58 5.86 14.79 5.08
CA GLY A 58 7.01 15.42 4.44
C GLY A 58 6.87 15.43 2.92
N ASP A 59 7.88 14.90 2.24
CA ASP A 59 7.92 14.75 0.78
C ASP A 59 7.41 13.39 0.29
N LEU A 60 6.92 12.51 1.17
CA LEU A 60 6.40 11.20 0.81
C LEU A 60 4.87 11.20 0.78
N VAL A 61 4.30 10.52 -0.23
CA VAL A 61 2.86 10.30 -0.38
C VAL A 61 2.60 8.83 -0.66
N VAL A 62 1.75 8.19 0.15
CA VAL A 62 1.23 6.85 -0.08
C VAL A 62 -0.18 6.94 -0.65
N ALA A 63 -0.41 6.29 -1.79
CA ALA A 63 -1.72 6.10 -2.38
C ALA A 63 -2.15 4.64 -2.24
N HIS A 64 -3.35 4.43 -1.72
CA HIS A 64 -3.97 3.11 -1.70
C HIS A 64 -5.01 3.03 -2.82
N ASN A 65 -4.68 2.23 -3.83
CA ASN A 65 -5.34 2.25 -5.13
C ASN A 65 -5.95 0.89 -5.47
N LEU A 66 -7.04 0.93 -6.23
CA LEU A 66 -7.61 -0.19 -6.95
C LEU A 66 -7.42 0.06 -8.46
N TYR A 67 -6.74 -0.85 -9.12
CA TYR A 67 -6.60 -0.90 -10.57
C TYR A 67 -7.52 -1.98 -11.15
N GLU A 68 -8.33 -1.64 -12.13
CA GLU A 68 -9.11 -2.58 -12.94
C GLU A 68 -8.60 -2.56 -14.39
N ASN A 69 -8.68 -3.70 -15.09
CA ASN A 69 -8.01 -3.92 -16.38
C ASN A 69 -6.49 -3.71 -16.29
N ALA A 70 -5.91 -4.30 -15.24
CA ALA A 70 -4.53 -4.11 -14.85
C ALA A 70 -3.59 -5.18 -15.45
N GLN A 71 -3.92 -5.78 -16.59
CA GLN A 71 -3.15 -6.90 -17.16
C GLN A 71 -1.70 -6.50 -17.47
N ALA A 72 -1.46 -5.22 -17.79
CA ALA A 72 -0.12 -4.64 -17.96
C ALA A 72 0.75 -4.74 -16.68
N PHE A 73 0.12 -4.91 -15.52
CA PHE A 73 0.74 -5.07 -14.21
C PHE A 73 0.60 -6.51 -13.65
N GLY A 74 0.14 -7.46 -14.47
CA GLY A 74 0.12 -8.88 -14.12
C GLY A 74 -1.15 -9.42 -13.46
N GLY A 75 -2.27 -8.69 -13.48
CA GLY A 75 -3.56 -9.21 -12.99
C GLY A 75 -4.77 -8.43 -13.52
N ASP A 76 -5.97 -9.00 -13.41
CA ASP A 76 -7.19 -8.33 -13.93
C ASP A 76 -7.60 -7.14 -13.06
N THR A 77 -7.60 -7.36 -11.74
CA THR A 77 -7.91 -6.35 -10.72
C THR A 77 -6.88 -6.43 -9.61
N LEU A 78 -6.19 -5.32 -9.35
CA LEU A 78 -5.08 -5.25 -8.40
C LEU A 78 -5.35 -4.17 -7.35
N VAL A 79 -5.08 -4.50 -6.09
CA VAL A 79 -4.98 -3.54 -5.00
C VAL A 79 -3.51 -3.17 -4.84
N ALA A 80 -3.23 -1.88 -4.75
CA ALA A 80 -1.88 -1.35 -4.72
C ALA A 80 -1.66 -0.38 -3.56
N PHE A 81 -0.46 -0.45 -2.97
CA PHE A 81 0.11 0.66 -2.22
C PHE A 81 1.23 1.25 -3.06
N ASP A 82 1.00 2.45 -3.60
CA ASP A 82 1.99 3.22 -4.33
C ASP A 82 2.60 4.26 -3.39
N VAL A 83 3.91 4.32 -3.28
CA VAL A 83 4.65 5.31 -2.48
C VAL A 83 5.39 6.22 -3.44
N PHE A 84 5.17 7.53 -3.33
CA PHE A 84 5.83 8.54 -4.15
C PHE A 84 6.68 9.46 -3.28
N ARG A 85 7.87 9.83 -3.77
CA ARG A 85 8.62 10.99 -3.26
C ARG A 85 8.41 12.19 -4.16
N ILE A 86 8.22 13.35 -3.56
CA ILE A 86 7.99 14.62 -4.24
C ILE A 86 9.24 15.49 -4.13
N GLU A 87 9.73 16.01 -5.25
CA GLU A 87 10.86 16.94 -5.26
C GLU A 87 10.57 18.09 -6.21
N ASN A 88 10.77 19.33 -5.75
CA ASN A 88 10.52 20.53 -6.55
C ASN A 88 9.11 20.59 -7.16
N GLY A 89 8.11 20.01 -6.47
CA GLY A 89 6.72 19.95 -6.94
C GLY A 89 6.45 18.87 -7.99
N GLN A 90 7.41 17.99 -8.26
CA GLN A 90 7.33 16.89 -9.22
C GLN A 90 7.42 15.53 -8.52
N LEU A 91 6.84 14.49 -9.12
CA LEU A 91 7.07 13.10 -8.72
C LEU A 91 8.53 12.77 -9.07
N ALA A 92 9.33 12.45 -8.07
CA ALA A 92 10.76 12.20 -8.23
C ALA A 92 11.13 10.72 -8.07
N GLU A 93 10.32 9.95 -7.33
CA GLU A 93 10.60 8.56 -7.07
C GLU A 93 9.32 7.79 -6.75
N HIS A 94 9.31 6.50 -7.05
CA HIS A 94 8.16 5.63 -6.83
C HIS A 94 8.51 4.20 -6.48
N TRP A 95 7.78 3.66 -5.50
CA TRP A 95 7.70 2.25 -5.15
C TRP A 95 6.25 1.79 -5.20
N ASP A 96 6.02 0.53 -5.50
CA ASP A 96 4.71 -0.07 -5.33
C ASP A 96 4.79 -1.49 -4.77
N ASN A 97 3.65 -1.94 -4.26
CA ASN A 97 3.36 -3.35 -4.09
C ASN A 97 1.94 -3.64 -4.56
N LEU A 98 1.81 -4.67 -5.39
CA LEU A 98 0.56 -5.05 -6.05
C LEU A 98 0.11 -6.41 -5.51
N ALA A 99 -1.18 -6.53 -5.19
CA ALA A 99 -1.81 -7.80 -4.84
C ALA A 99 -3.11 -7.96 -5.64
N PRO A 100 -3.44 -9.18 -6.11
CA PRO A 100 -4.76 -9.45 -6.66
C PRO A 100 -5.86 -9.07 -5.67
N LEU A 101 -6.96 -8.53 -6.17
CA LEU A 101 -8.16 -8.33 -5.37
C LEU A 101 -8.68 -9.68 -4.88
N ALA A 102 -8.82 -9.84 -3.57
CA ALA A 102 -9.41 -11.01 -2.95
C ALA A 102 -10.84 -10.73 -2.47
N GLY A 103 -11.57 -11.81 -2.20
CA GLY A 103 -12.82 -11.73 -1.45
C GLY A 103 -12.60 -11.24 -0.01
N PRO A 104 -13.69 -10.98 0.74
CA PRO A 104 -13.57 -10.57 2.13
C PRO A 104 -12.83 -11.61 2.98
N ASN A 105 -12.10 -11.13 3.99
CA ASN A 105 -11.46 -11.96 5.00
C ASN A 105 -12.52 -12.73 5.83
N PRO A 106 -12.12 -13.64 6.75
CA PRO A 106 -13.06 -14.41 7.55
C PRO A 106 -14.04 -13.56 8.40
N SER A 107 -13.73 -12.29 8.63
CA SER A 107 -14.56 -11.33 9.37
C SER A 107 -15.35 -10.38 8.46
N GLY A 108 -15.33 -10.58 7.14
CA GLY A 108 -16.09 -9.78 6.17
C GLY A 108 -15.43 -8.45 5.77
N ARG A 109 -14.16 -8.23 6.12
CA ARG A 109 -13.37 -7.06 5.70
C ARG A 109 -12.75 -7.27 4.34
N THR A 110 -12.59 -6.20 3.58
CA THR A 110 -11.90 -6.23 2.29
C THR A 110 -10.50 -5.65 2.43
N GLN A 111 -9.71 -5.67 1.35
CA GLN A 111 -8.45 -4.92 1.34
C GLN A 111 -8.67 -3.40 1.37
N LEU A 112 -9.85 -2.91 0.93
CA LEU A 112 -10.10 -1.51 0.56
C LEU A 112 -11.02 -0.73 1.52
N ASP A 113 -11.77 -1.42 2.37
CA ASP A 113 -12.72 -0.80 3.31
C ASP A 113 -11.99 -0.13 4.49
N GLY A 114 -12.77 0.38 5.44
CA GLY A 114 -12.27 1.20 6.54
C GLY A 114 -12.19 2.70 6.22
N PRO A 115 -11.70 3.52 7.18
CA PRO A 115 -11.67 4.97 7.03
C PRO A 115 -10.87 5.44 5.80
N THR A 116 -11.36 6.47 5.14
CA THR A 116 -10.70 7.16 4.02
C THR A 116 -10.28 8.58 4.38
N ASP A 117 -10.96 9.19 5.34
CA ASP A 117 -10.64 10.52 5.84
C ASP A 117 -9.56 10.45 6.91
N ILE A 118 -8.60 11.38 6.84
CA ILE A 118 -7.51 11.51 7.81
C ILE A 118 -7.85 12.67 8.75
N THR A 119 -8.29 12.36 9.97
CA THR A 119 -8.79 13.37 10.92
C THR A 119 -7.81 13.72 12.04
N ASP A 120 -6.93 12.79 12.43
CA ASP A 120 -6.13 12.88 13.66
C ASP A 120 -4.65 13.22 13.36
N LEU A 121 -4.42 14.25 12.52
CA LEU A 121 -3.08 14.63 12.07
C LEU A 121 -2.14 15.07 13.21
N ASP A 122 -2.70 15.55 14.32
CA ASP A 122 -1.96 15.89 15.54
C ASP A 122 -1.34 14.67 16.22
N LYS A 123 -1.85 13.46 15.94
CA LYS A 123 -1.38 12.19 16.51
C LYS A 123 -0.33 11.48 15.67
N THR A 124 0.06 12.01 14.50
CA THR A 124 1.00 11.34 13.58
C THR A 124 2.27 10.83 14.27
N ALA A 125 2.91 11.65 15.12
CA ALA A 125 4.11 11.24 15.84
C ALA A 125 3.85 10.10 16.85
N ALA A 126 2.75 10.18 17.61
CA ALA A 126 2.38 9.15 18.57
C ALA A 126 1.98 7.83 17.90
N ASN A 127 1.23 7.90 16.79
CA ASN A 127 0.82 6.73 16.02
C ASN A 127 2.02 6.01 15.39
N LYS A 128 3.02 6.77 14.90
CA LYS A 128 4.28 6.18 14.45
C LYS A 128 5.02 5.46 15.57
N ALA A 129 5.15 6.09 16.75
CA ALA A 129 5.78 5.45 17.89
C ALA A 129 5.05 4.16 18.32
N LEU A 130 3.72 4.14 18.26
CA LEU A 130 2.91 2.95 18.53
C LEU A 130 3.23 1.81 17.54
N VAL A 131 3.23 2.10 16.24
CA VAL A 131 3.50 1.09 15.19
C VAL A 131 4.96 0.61 15.23
N THR A 132 5.93 1.51 15.39
CA THR A 132 7.34 1.14 15.55
C THR A 132 7.55 0.27 16.78
N GLY A 133 6.97 0.67 17.91
CA GLY A 133 7.04 -0.12 19.14
C GLY A 133 6.43 -1.51 18.99
N PHE A 134 5.32 -1.65 18.25
CA PHE A 134 4.73 -2.95 17.93
C PHE A 134 5.68 -3.81 17.09
N VAL A 135 6.23 -3.26 16.01
CA VAL A 135 7.16 -3.98 15.13
C VAL A 135 8.38 -4.46 15.92
N GLU A 136 9.03 -3.56 16.66
CA GLU A 136 10.23 -3.88 17.44
C GLU A 136 9.93 -4.91 18.55
N THR A 137 8.91 -4.64 19.37
CA THR A 137 8.61 -5.46 20.56
C THR A 137 8.07 -6.84 20.18
N ILE A 138 7.09 -6.89 19.27
CA ILE A 138 6.37 -8.12 18.96
C ILE A 138 7.02 -8.86 17.81
N LEU A 139 7.32 -8.16 16.71
CA LEU A 139 7.72 -8.82 15.48
C LEU A 139 9.23 -9.08 15.45
N MET A 140 10.07 -8.14 15.90
CA MET A 140 11.52 -8.31 15.95
C MET A 140 12.00 -9.07 17.20
N ASN A 141 11.53 -8.68 18.40
CA ASN A 141 11.99 -9.26 19.66
C ASN A 141 11.17 -10.47 20.13
N GLY A 142 9.98 -10.70 19.56
CA GLY A 142 9.14 -11.84 19.91
C GLY A 142 8.47 -11.79 21.29
N GLU A 143 8.37 -10.61 21.92
CA GLU A 143 7.73 -10.39 23.23
C GLU A 143 6.19 -10.43 23.13
N VAL A 144 5.63 -11.54 22.63
CA VAL A 144 4.21 -11.69 22.30
C VAL A 144 3.26 -11.48 23.48
N GLU A 145 3.74 -11.65 24.72
CA GLU A 145 2.99 -11.35 25.95
C GLU A 145 2.62 -9.87 26.08
N ARG A 146 3.27 -8.98 25.31
CA ARG A 146 3.02 -7.54 25.28
C ARG A 146 2.14 -7.09 24.13
N ILE A 147 1.55 -8.01 23.36
CA ILE A 147 0.76 -7.66 22.17
C ILE A 147 -0.40 -6.71 22.48
N THR A 148 -0.99 -6.78 23.67
CA THR A 148 -2.09 -5.92 24.12
C THR A 148 -1.66 -4.50 24.48
N ASP A 149 -0.36 -4.23 24.57
CA ASP A 149 0.16 -2.85 24.68
C ASP A 149 -0.06 -2.06 23.38
N PHE A 150 -0.21 -2.77 22.25
CA PHE A 150 -0.22 -2.19 20.90
C PHE A 150 -1.52 -2.46 20.13
N ILE A 151 -2.10 -3.65 20.32
CA ILE A 151 -3.31 -4.09 19.64
C ILE A 151 -4.47 -4.03 20.62
N SER A 152 -5.54 -3.33 20.21
CA SER A 152 -6.74 -3.20 21.02
C SER A 152 -7.43 -4.56 21.25
N THR A 153 -7.80 -4.82 22.50
CA THR A 153 -8.50 -6.04 22.92
C THR A 153 -9.99 -6.03 22.59
N GLU A 154 -10.54 -4.87 22.19
CA GLU A 154 -11.97 -4.69 21.91
C GLU A 154 -12.24 -4.60 20.41
N THR A 155 -11.51 -3.69 19.75
CA THR A 155 -11.66 -3.42 18.31
C THR A 155 -10.29 -3.51 17.63
N TYR A 156 -10.09 -4.54 16.83
CA TYR A 156 -8.96 -4.65 15.90
C TYR A 156 -9.46 -5.22 14.59
N LEU A 157 -9.62 -4.37 13.59
CA LEU A 157 -10.11 -4.77 12.27
C LEU A 157 -8.92 -5.09 11.37
N GLN A 158 -8.95 -6.26 10.74
CA GLN A 158 -7.88 -6.74 9.90
C GLN A 158 -8.27 -6.66 8.42
N HIS A 159 -7.36 -6.19 7.58
CA HIS A 159 -7.55 -6.14 6.13
C HIS A 159 -6.68 -7.17 5.39
N ASN A 160 -5.85 -7.93 6.11
CA ASN A 160 -5.24 -9.15 5.59
C ASN A 160 -6.33 -10.15 5.20
N THR A 161 -6.29 -10.59 3.95
CA THR A 161 -7.32 -11.42 3.31
C THR A 161 -7.48 -12.80 3.94
N GLY A 162 -6.47 -13.30 4.64
CA GLY A 162 -6.48 -14.60 5.30
C GLY A 162 -6.70 -14.57 6.81
N ILE A 163 -6.78 -13.39 7.44
CA ILE A 163 -6.75 -13.27 8.91
C ILE A 163 -8.03 -12.58 9.40
N ALA A 164 -8.69 -13.19 10.39
CA ALA A 164 -9.90 -12.64 11.02
C ALA A 164 -9.58 -11.43 11.90
N ASP A 165 -10.61 -10.64 12.21
CA ASP A 165 -10.56 -9.52 13.15
C ASP A 165 -10.21 -10.00 14.57
N GLY A 166 -9.73 -9.07 15.39
CA GLY A 166 -9.46 -9.27 16.81
C GLY A 166 -8.15 -10.01 17.11
N LEU A 167 -7.81 -10.05 18.40
CA LEU A 167 -6.64 -10.77 18.89
C LEU A 167 -6.74 -12.28 18.67
N ASP A 168 -7.95 -12.85 18.73
CA ASP A 168 -8.17 -14.28 18.47
C ASP A 168 -7.82 -14.63 17.02
N GLY A 169 -8.25 -13.79 16.07
CA GLY A 169 -7.94 -13.96 14.65
C GLY A 169 -6.44 -13.85 14.36
N LEU A 170 -5.80 -12.82 14.92
CA LEU A 170 -4.35 -12.62 14.80
C LEU A 170 -3.56 -13.76 15.46
N GLY A 171 -3.94 -14.16 16.67
CA GLY A 171 -3.29 -15.24 17.43
C GLY A 171 -3.37 -16.58 16.71
N ALA A 172 -4.53 -16.92 16.13
CA ALA A 172 -4.68 -18.13 15.33
C ALA A 172 -3.75 -18.13 14.10
N ALA A 173 -3.61 -16.99 13.43
CA ALA A 173 -2.71 -16.86 12.28
C ALA A 173 -1.23 -16.99 12.67
N LEU A 174 -0.80 -16.33 13.75
CA LEU A 174 0.56 -16.44 14.29
C LEU A 174 0.88 -17.88 14.72
N GLY A 175 -0.06 -18.55 15.39
CA GLY A 175 0.06 -19.96 15.78
C GLY A 175 0.22 -20.89 14.58
N ALA A 176 -0.60 -20.72 13.54
CA ALA A 176 -0.53 -21.51 12.31
C ALA A 176 0.81 -21.32 11.56
N MET A 177 1.36 -20.11 11.55
CA MET A 177 2.70 -19.85 10.99
C MET A 177 3.79 -20.58 11.80
N ALA A 178 3.72 -20.51 13.13
CA ALA A 178 4.68 -21.19 14.01
C ALA A 178 4.65 -22.72 13.84
N GLU A 179 3.46 -23.32 13.71
CA GLU A 179 3.29 -24.76 13.42
C GLU A 179 3.93 -25.18 12.09
N GLN A 180 3.94 -24.29 11.10
CA GLN A 180 4.59 -24.50 9.80
C GLN A 180 6.09 -24.19 9.83
N GLY A 181 6.65 -23.83 10.98
CA GLY A 181 8.04 -23.41 11.12
C GLY A 181 8.35 -22.08 10.44
N ILE A 182 7.33 -21.28 10.12
CA ILE A 182 7.48 -19.94 9.57
C ILE A 182 7.73 -18.99 10.73
N SER A 183 8.93 -18.43 10.78
CA SER A 183 9.31 -17.37 11.71
C SER A 183 9.49 -16.08 10.93
N MET A 184 8.88 -15.00 11.41
CA MET A 184 9.21 -13.66 10.90
C MET A 184 10.50 -13.20 11.56
N VAL A 185 11.61 -13.37 10.86
CA VAL A 185 12.91 -12.88 11.30
C VAL A 185 13.12 -11.51 10.67
N TYR A 186 13.12 -10.49 11.50
CA TYR A 186 13.50 -9.14 11.10
C TYR A 186 14.99 -8.98 11.41
N SER A 187 15.76 -8.57 10.40
CA SER A 187 17.20 -8.33 10.49
C SER A 187 17.54 -6.90 10.14
#